data_AF-A0A964ZX57-F1
#
_entry.id   AF-A0A964ZX57-F1
#
_cell.length_a   1.000
_cell.length_b   1.000
_cell.length_c   1.000
_cell.angle_alpha   90.00
_cell.angle_beta   90.00
_cell.angle_gamma   90.00
#
_symmetry.space_group_name_H-M   'P 1'
#
loop_
_entity.id
_entity.type
_entity.pdbx_description
1 polymer ?
#
loop_
_entity_poly.entity_id
_entity_poly.type
_entity_poly.pdbx_seq_one_letter_code
_entity_poly.pdbx_strand_id
1 'polypeptide(L)' 'MVSIVQLTSDSENERTQFLRLPGLVADRKYRVATFDSDLSVGRDVGVFSGQQLETLGLKLPVLQPESGVILHLLCI' A
#
# COMPACT_ATOMS: atom_id res chain seq x y z
N MET A 1 -1.26 10.70 -4.56
CA MET A 1 -1.28 10.30 -3.14
C MET A 1 -2.49 9.39 -2.97
N VAL A 2 -2.31 8.16 -2.48
CA VAL A 2 -3.41 7.21 -2.25
C VAL A 2 -3.48 6.98 -0.74
N SER A 3 -4.66 7.18 -0.14
CA SER A 3 -4.90 7.04 1.29
C SER A 3 -5.89 5.90 1.52
N ILE A 4 -5.58 4.96 2.40
CA ILE A 4 -6.43 3.81 2.72
C ILE A 4 -6.77 3.88 4.20
N VAL A 5 -8.07 3.90 4.49
CA VAL A 5 -8.62 3.94 5.85
C VAL A 5 -9.44 2.67 6.04
N GLN A 6 -9.11 1.86 7.05
CA GLN A 6 -9.84 0.63 7.35
C GLN A 6 -10.87 0.92 8.46
N LEU A 7 -12.16 0.90 8.11
CA LEU A 7 -13.26 1.39 8.95
C LEU A 7 -14.08 0.29 9.67
N THR A 8 -13.62 -0.97 9.69
CA THR A 8 -14.41 -2.07 10.27
C THR A 8 -13.76 -2.64 11.53
N SER A 9 -14.46 -2.45 12.64
CA SER A 9 -14.27 -3.21 13.88
C SER A 9 -15.02 -4.54 13.72
N ASP A 10 -14.39 -5.54 13.11
CA ASP A 10 -14.95 -6.90 13.10
C ASP A 10 -13.88 -7.90 13.52
N SER A 11 -14.20 -8.61 14.59
CA SER A 11 -13.35 -9.59 15.26
C SER A 11 -13.29 -10.88 14.47
N GLU A 12 -12.90 -10.85 13.20
CA GLU A 12 -12.65 -12.08 12.44
C GLU A 12 -11.51 -11.90 11.43
N ASN A 13 -10.46 -12.67 11.69
CA ASN A 13 -9.53 -13.22 10.71
C ASN A 13 -8.43 -12.27 10.22
N GLU A 14 -7.18 -12.68 10.42
CA GLU A 14 -5.94 -12.10 9.87
C GLU A 14 -5.91 -12.24 8.32
N ARG A 15 -6.97 -11.81 7.64
CA ARG A 15 -7.03 -11.79 6.19
C ARG A 15 -6.05 -10.75 5.72
N THR A 16 -4.88 -11.23 5.30
CA THR A 16 -3.91 -10.44 4.53
C THR A 16 -4.65 -9.77 3.38
N GLN A 17 -4.82 -8.46 3.44
CA GLN A 17 -5.46 -7.70 2.38
C GLN A 17 -4.42 -7.31 1.34
N PHE A 18 -4.77 -7.49 0.06
CA PHE A 18 -3.94 -7.07 -1.06
C PHE A 18 -4.55 -5.82 -1.69
N LEU A 19 -3.81 -4.73 -1.69
CA LEU A 19 -4.16 -3.49 -2.37
C LEU A 19 -3.71 -3.57 -3.83
N ARG A 20 -4.66 -3.67 -4.76
CA ARG A 20 -4.37 -3.55 -6.19
C ARG A 20 -4.45 -2.09 -6.62
N LEU A 21 -3.53 -1.69 -7.49
CA LEU A 21 -3.37 -0.31 -7.95
C LEU A 21 -3.56 -0.24 -9.47
N PRO A 22 -4.81 -0.20 -9.95
CA PRO A 22 -5.10 -0.08 -11.38
C PRO A 22 -4.74 1.30 -11.92
N GLY A 23 -4.46 1.38 -13.23
CA GLY A 23 -4.19 2.65 -13.92
C GLY A 23 -2.73 3.10 -13.89
N LEU A 24 -1.81 2.24 -13.43
CA LEU A 24 -0.38 2.46 -13.54
C LEU A 24 0.13 2.03 -14.93
N VAL A 25 1.13 2.74 -15.45
CA VAL A 25 1.79 2.31 -16.69
C VAL A 25 2.54 1.00 -16.43
N ALA A 26 2.15 -0.07 -17.14
CA ALA A 26 2.57 -1.45 -16.89
C ALA A 26 4.10 -1.63 -16.80
N ASP A 27 4.83 -1.06 -17.77
CA ASP A 27 6.28 -1.23 -17.90
C ASP A 27 7.11 -0.30 -17.01
N ARG A 28 6.47 0.67 -16.35
CA ARG A 28 7.18 1.60 -15.45
C ARG A 28 7.42 0.95 -14.10
N LYS A 29 8.53 1.34 -13.47
CA LYS A 29 8.88 0.92 -12.11
C LYS A 29 8.40 1.96 -11.12
N TYR A 30 7.82 1.48 -10.03
CA TYR A 30 7.33 2.29 -8.94
C TYR A 30 8.00 1.83 -7.66
N ARG A 31 8.69 2.75 -7.00
CA ARG A 31 9.16 2.58 -5.63
C ARG A 31 8.01 2.86 -4.68
N VAL A 32 7.73 1.91 -3.81
CA VAL A 32 6.67 1.98 -2.80
C VAL A 32 7.31 2.14 -1.43
N ALA A 33 6.87 3.14 -0.68
CA ALA A 33 7.32 3.36 0.70
C ALA A 33 6.14 3.72 1.61
N THR A 34 6.22 3.38 2.89
CA THR A 34 5.28 3.85 3.90
C THR A 34 5.73 5.19 4.45
N PHE A 35 4.79 6.07 4.76
CA PHE A 35 5.06 7.22 5.62
C PHE A 35 4.82 6.86 7.08
N ASP A 36 5.66 7.39 7.96
CA ASP A 36 5.40 7.38 9.40
C ASP A 36 4.41 8.52 9.77
N SER A 37 4.02 8.55 11.04
CA SER A 37 3.18 9.55 11.71
C SER A 37 3.63 10.99 11.42
N ASP A 38 4.94 11.21 11.26
CA ASP A 38 5.54 12.52 10.96
C ASP A 38 5.63 12.82 9.44
N LEU A 39 4.98 12.02 8.59
CA LEU A 39 5.01 12.12 7.12
C LEU A 39 6.42 12.03 6.52
N SER A 40 7.38 11.52 7.29
CA SER A 40 8.71 11.17 6.82
C SER A 40 8.68 9.78 6.17
N VAL A 41 9.51 9.57 5.15
CA VAL A 41 9.61 8.26 4.48
C VAL A 41 10.11 7.26 5.51
N GLY A 42 9.21 6.40 5.98
CA GLY A 42 9.48 5.47 7.07
C GLY A 42 10.22 4.24 6.57
N ARG A 43 9.52 3.37 5.84
CA ARG A 43 10.06 2.08 5.38
C ARG A 43 9.88 1.91 3.88
N ASP A 44 10.95 1.48 3.23
CA ASP A 44 10.90 1.01 1.86
C ASP A 44 10.18 -0.35 1.80
N VAL A 45 9.10 -0.42 1.02
CA VAL A 45 8.35 -1.66 0.80
C VAL A 45 8.95 -2.44 -0.37
N GLY A 46 9.50 -1.73 -1.36
CA GLY A 46 10.15 -2.31 -2.52
C GLY A 46 9.88 -1.54 -3.81
N VAL A 47 10.44 -2.07 -4.90
CA VAL A 47 10.23 -1.57 -6.27
C VAL A 47 9.47 -2.62 -7.07
N PHE A 48 8.38 -2.20 -7.70
CA PHE A 48 7.48 -3.08 -8.44
C PHE A 48 7.18 -2.48 -9.82
N SER A 49 6.89 -3.32 -10.82
CA SER A 49 6.32 -2.81 -12.07
C SER A 49 4.86 -2.39 -11.89
N GLY A 50 4.38 -1.49 -12.74
CA GLY A 50 2.96 -1.12 -12.77
C GLY A 50 2.06 -2.34 -12.94
N GLN A 51 2.46 -3.29 -13.80
CA GLN A 51 1.72 -4.53 -14.01
C GLN A 51 1.64 -5.39 -12.73
N GLN A 52 2.73 -5.51 -11.96
CA GLN A 52 2.73 -6.26 -10.70
C GLN A 52 1.78 -5.63 -9.67
N LEU A 53 1.80 -4.30 -9.55
CA LEU A 53 0.94 -3.56 -8.63
C LEU A 53 -0.55 -3.63 -9.00
N GLU A 54 -0.86 -3.76 -10.29
CA GLU A 54 -2.23 -3.93 -10.76
C GLU A 54 -2.73 -5.38 -10.57
N THR A 55 -1.92 -6.36 -10.95
CA THR A 55 -2.33 -7.77 -10.97
C THR A 55 -2.20 -8.47 -9.62
N LEU A 56 -1.02 -8.39 -9.00
CA LEU A 56 -0.72 -9.04 -7.72
C LEU A 56 -1.13 -8.16 -6.55
N GLY A 57 -0.94 -6.84 -6.69
CA GLY A 57 -1.17 -5.87 -5.63
C GLY A 57 -0.08 -5.88 -4.55
N LEU A 58 -0.26 -5.02 -3.56
CA LEU A 58 0.62 -4.85 -2.40
C LEU A 58 -0.02 -5.50 -1.18
N LYS A 59 0.75 -6.34 -0.49
CA LYS A 59 0.35 -6.88 0.81
C LYS A 59 0.32 -5.75 1.84
N LEU A 60 -0.85 -5.49 2.42
CA LEU A 60 -1.01 -4.51 3.48
C LEU A 60 -0.58 -5.08 4.83
N PRO A 61 0.02 -4.26 5.71
CA PRO A 61 0.22 -4.64 7.11
C PRO A 61 -1.14 -4.81 7.80
N VAL A 62 -1.17 -5.62 8.86
CA VAL A 62 -2.37 -5.72 9.71
C VAL A 62 -2.55 -4.39 10.43
N LEU A 63 -3.66 -3.73 10.13
CA LEU A 63 -4.04 -2.45 10.74
C LEU A 63 -4.90 -2.71 11.98
N GLN A 64 -4.64 -1.94 13.04
CA GLN A 64 -5.53 -1.89 14.20
C GLN A 64 -6.81 -1.13 13.84
N PRO A 65 -7.92 -1.33 14.58
CA PRO A 65 -9.12 -0.52 14.41
C PRO A 65 -8.78 0.97 14.42
N GLU A 66 -9.44 1.74 13.54
CA GLU A 66 -9.26 3.20 13.44
C GLU A 66 -7.84 3.64 13.05
N SER A 67 -7.01 2.73 12.53
CA SER A 67 -5.69 3.05 11.98
C SER A 67 -5.68 3.03 10.45
N GLY A 68 -4.70 3.71 9.87
CA GLY A 68 -4.48 3.77 8.42
C GLY A 68 -2.99 3.72 8.10
N VAL A 69 -2.68 3.42 6.85
CA VAL A 69 -1.31 3.49 6.31
C VAL A 69 -1.30 4.36 5.08
N ILE A 70 -0.32 5.26 5.01
CA ILE A 70 -0.11 6.09 3.82
C ILE A 70 1.04 5.48 3.03
N LEU A 71 0.77 5.16 1.77
CA LEU A 71 1.74 4.62 0.83
C LEU A 71 2.13 5.70 -0.18
N HIS A 72 3.42 5.95 -0.30
CA HIS A 72 4.00 6.77 -1.35
C HIS A 72 4.38 5.89 -2.53
N LEU A 73 3.91 6.29 -3.71
CA LEU A 73 4.34 5.70 -4.98
C LEU A 73 5.17 6.72 -5.74
N LEU A 74 6.45 6.42 -5.92
CA LEU A 74 7.36 7.21 -6.73
C LEU A 74 7.68 6.44 -8.02
N CYS A 75 7.29 7.01 -9.17
CA CYS A 75 7.73 6.50 -10.46
C CYS A 75 9.23 6.78 -10.64
N ILE A 76 10.01 5.75 -10.98
CA ILE A 76 11.46 5.82 -11.21
C ILE A 76 11.84 5.27 -12.59
#